data_AF-A0BIR6-F1
#
_entry.id   AF-A0BIR6-F1
#
_cell.length_a   1.000
_cell.length_b   1.000
_cell.length_c   1.000
_cell.angle_alpha   90.00
_cell.angle_beta   90.00
_cell.angle_gamma   90.00
#
_symmetry.space_group_name_H-M   'P 1'
#
loop_
_entity.id
_entity.type
_entity.pdbx_description
1 polymer ?
#
loop_
_entity_poly.entity_id
_entity_poly.type
_entity_poly.pdbx_seq_one_letter_code
_entity_poly.pdbx_strand_id
1 'polypeptide(L)'
;MRTANSNQGQSSLPDANEINEYIKEYLRYSSYSNTLECFEAEIKSKQVSNKMLNKQQVIKQTGDDVPRIFQMLKSDNVKSKREINMEKESKQFNKKYQQILQAGRQIFSVSINLLQLLHSLKETAKNENLSETLENYKIQLGKYHKVIINEGKPEGTELITEQVMHEHKTKLFKNYQDKHVDGMIEVLLSLRVNALQIAPELRKNLVYELIRNDVFNIEATEKFDFVVHLLDINNQSLRHAITSLISVISSTLRGVEYLTYNGNMIIIEKIIKILKEQESGSVTQRFCLAILQKASIKDTVIPTYVHNEMIQWIINLIQKSVNSKIHVFCLDFASATLANIIHTPYTLQYLQNQARFAYQVMEQLLKFTKDQIQVSVLMHVLICLSYLSKENFAKQMEECRFVDRISEFVEYYSVINTENEAAEIDKKTVLDLCAHMFHPKDTSLDNSETLELNELKTEDRIREYENEQGELIFECFQDEVS
;
A
#
# COMPACT_ATOMS: atom_id res chain seq x y z
N MET A 1 -44.06 74.64 -1.56
CA MET A 1 -44.09 74.52 -3.03
C MET A 1 -43.28 73.28 -3.41
N ARG A 2 -43.95 72.34 -4.11
CA ARG A 2 -43.43 71.22 -4.92
C ARG A 2 -42.78 70.00 -4.24
N THR A 3 -43.67 69.01 -4.08
CA THR A 3 -43.52 67.55 -4.22
C THR A 3 -42.43 67.02 -5.16
N ALA A 4 -41.82 65.89 -4.77
CA ALA A 4 -41.44 64.82 -5.68
C ALA A 4 -41.54 63.45 -4.95
N ASN A 5 -42.61 62.72 -5.25
CA ASN A 5 -42.76 61.30 -4.95
C ASN A 5 -41.81 60.49 -5.83
N SER A 6 -41.05 59.56 -5.24
CA SER A 6 -40.43 58.45 -5.97
C SER A 6 -40.80 57.13 -5.30
N ASN A 7 -41.92 56.56 -5.75
CA ASN A 7 -42.22 55.13 -5.57
C ASN A 7 -41.13 54.32 -6.28
N GLN A 8 -40.27 53.66 -5.52
CA GLN A 8 -39.43 52.58 -6.03
C GLN A 8 -40.34 51.36 -6.27
N GLY A 9 -40.47 50.96 -7.53
CA GLY A 9 -41.18 49.74 -7.92
C GLY A 9 -40.43 48.51 -7.41
N GLN A 10 -40.94 47.88 -6.36
CA GLN A 10 -40.69 46.46 -6.14
C GLN A 10 -41.30 45.72 -7.34
N SER A 11 -40.46 45.11 -8.18
CA SER A 11 -40.92 44.10 -9.13
C SER A 11 -41.46 42.94 -8.29
N SER A 12 -42.78 42.90 -8.10
CA SER A 12 -43.45 41.78 -7.45
C SER A 12 -43.11 40.53 -8.25
N LEU A 13 -42.46 39.56 -7.60
CA LEU A 13 -42.21 38.27 -8.21
C LEU A 13 -43.52 37.66 -8.69
N PRO A 14 -43.50 36.96 -9.85
CA PRO A 14 -44.71 36.38 -10.40
C PRO A 14 -45.31 35.38 -9.42
N ASP A 15 -46.60 35.50 -9.18
CA ASP A 15 -47.29 34.57 -8.29
C ASP A 15 -47.41 33.18 -8.95
N ALA A 16 -47.87 32.18 -8.19
CA ALA A 16 -48.01 30.83 -8.73
C ALA A 16 -48.96 30.74 -9.93
N ASN A 17 -49.92 31.67 -10.06
CA ASN A 17 -50.81 31.72 -11.22
C ASN A 17 -50.07 32.26 -12.44
N GLU A 18 -49.26 33.28 -12.26
CA GLU A 18 -48.45 33.89 -13.31
C GLU A 18 -47.40 32.90 -13.85
N ILE A 19 -46.76 32.11 -12.98
CA ILE A 19 -45.88 31.00 -13.39
C ILE A 19 -46.64 29.94 -14.18
N ASN A 20 -47.85 29.56 -13.73
CA ASN A 20 -48.67 28.60 -14.45
C ASN A 20 -49.06 29.11 -15.84
N GLU A 21 -49.32 30.42 -16.00
CA GLU A 21 -49.59 31.02 -17.30
C GLU A 21 -48.36 30.99 -18.21
N TYR A 22 -47.16 31.27 -17.72
CA TYR A 22 -45.93 31.11 -18.52
C TYR A 22 -45.71 29.67 -18.99
N ILE A 23 -45.99 28.67 -18.13
CA ILE A 23 -45.91 27.26 -18.52
C ILE A 23 -46.94 26.94 -19.59
N LYS A 24 -48.19 27.41 -19.46
CA LYS A 24 -49.22 27.22 -20.49
C LYS A 24 -48.83 27.88 -21.80
N GLU A 25 -48.28 29.08 -21.76
CA GLU A 25 -47.82 29.83 -22.93
C GLU A 25 -46.71 29.07 -23.67
N TYR A 26 -45.72 28.55 -22.93
CA TYR A 26 -44.64 27.74 -23.50
C TYR A 26 -45.17 26.44 -24.16
N LEU A 27 -46.09 25.74 -23.49
CA LEU A 27 -46.67 24.51 -24.01
C LEU A 27 -47.54 24.77 -25.25
N ARG A 28 -48.27 25.89 -25.29
CA ARG A 28 -49.00 26.34 -26.49
C ARG A 28 -48.06 26.67 -27.64
N TYR A 29 -47.02 27.45 -27.36
CA TYR A 29 -46.01 27.84 -28.35
C TYR A 29 -45.34 26.61 -28.98
N SER A 30 -44.99 25.62 -28.16
CA SER A 30 -44.31 24.39 -28.59
C SER A 30 -45.27 23.31 -29.15
N SER A 31 -46.56 23.62 -29.29
CA SER A 31 -47.60 22.71 -29.82
C SER A 31 -47.76 21.39 -29.02
N TYR A 32 -47.50 21.41 -27.71
CA TYR A 32 -47.67 20.25 -26.82
C TYR A 32 -49.09 20.18 -26.25
N SER A 33 -50.08 20.00 -27.12
CA SER A 33 -51.51 20.02 -26.76
C SER A 33 -51.89 19.00 -25.68
N ASN A 34 -51.41 17.76 -25.77
CA ASN A 34 -51.73 16.71 -24.80
C ASN A 34 -51.16 17.03 -23.41
N THR A 35 -49.92 17.52 -23.36
CA THR A 35 -49.26 17.90 -22.10
C THR A 35 -49.94 19.12 -21.47
N LEU A 36 -50.36 20.09 -22.28
CA LEU A 36 -51.12 21.25 -21.82
C LEU A 36 -52.46 20.84 -21.21
N GLU A 37 -53.18 19.91 -21.84
CA GLU A 37 -54.48 19.43 -21.34
C GLU A 37 -54.33 18.70 -20.00
N CYS A 38 -53.33 17.83 -19.87
CA CYS A 38 -53.01 17.18 -18.59
C CYS A 38 -52.64 18.20 -17.51
N PHE A 39 -51.82 19.19 -17.86
CA PHE A 39 -51.38 20.24 -16.93
C PHE A 39 -52.56 21.10 -16.45
N GLU A 40 -53.46 21.51 -17.36
CA GLU A 40 -54.67 22.27 -17.02
C GLU A 40 -55.65 21.45 -16.16
N ALA A 41 -55.78 20.14 -16.43
CA ALA A 41 -56.59 19.24 -15.61
C ALA A 41 -56.02 19.10 -14.19
N GLU A 42 -54.70 19.00 -14.05
CA GLU A 42 -54.03 18.91 -12.75
C GLU A 42 -54.17 20.21 -11.94
N ILE A 43 -54.03 21.37 -12.58
CA ILE A 43 -54.28 22.68 -11.94
C ILE A 43 -55.71 22.75 -11.40
N LYS A 44 -56.70 22.37 -12.22
CA LYS A 44 -58.12 22.37 -11.80
C LYS A 44 -58.36 21.44 -10.62
N SER A 45 -57.81 20.22 -10.67
CA SER A 45 -57.91 19.24 -9.57
C SER A 45 -57.33 19.77 -8.25
N LYS A 46 -56.16 20.43 -8.31
CA LYS A 46 -55.50 21.04 -7.14
C LYS A 46 -56.25 22.28 -6.62
N GLN A 47 -56.84 23.11 -7.48
CA GLN A 47 -57.67 24.24 -7.06
C GLN A 47 -58.96 23.79 -6.36
N VAL A 48 -59.58 22.70 -6.81
CA VAL A 48 -60.75 22.09 -6.14
C VAL A 48 -60.36 21.52 -4.78
N SER A 49 -59.20 20.87 -4.68
CA SER A 49 -58.66 20.32 -3.43
C SER A 49 -58.34 21.43 -2.41
N ASN A 50 -57.77 22.56 -2.84
CA ASN A 50 -57.47 23.70 -1.97
C ASN A 50 -58.73 24.45 -1.49
N LYS A 51 -59.80 24.49 -2.29
CA LYS A 51 -61.10 25.03 -1.84
C LYS A 51 -61.72 24.18 -0.71
N MET A 52 -61.45 22.88 -0.67
CA MET A 52 -61.90 22.00 0.42
C MET A 52 -61.00 22.06 1.67
N LEU A 53 -59.71 22.40 1.53
CA LEU A 53 -58.74 22.49 2.63
C LEU A 53 -58.72 23.84 3.36
N ASN A 54 -59.32 24.90 2.80
CA ASN A 54 -59.37 26.24 3.42
C ASN A 54 -60.21 26.37 4.71
N LYS A 55 -60.58 25.26 5.36
CA LYS A 55 -61.11 25.27 6.74
C LYS A 55 -60.17 24.70 7.81
N GLN A 56 -59.07 24.03 7.47
CA GLN A 56 -58.12 23.57 8.48
C GLN A 56 -56.66 23.61 7.99
N GLN A 57 -55.90 24.45 8.69
CA GLN A 57 -54.45 24.43 8.87
C GLN A 57 -53.57 24.86 7.69
N VAL A 58 -52.96 26.03 7.89
CA VAL A 58 -51.76 26.51 7.19
C VAL A 58 -50.61 25.54 7.47
N ILE A 59 -50.37 24.60 6.56
CA ILE A 59 -49.17 23.77 6.57
C ILE A 59 -48.00 24.65 6.13
N LYS A 60 -47.05 24.89 7.03
CA LYS A 60 -45.72 25.42 6.68
C LYS A 60 -45.07 24.44 5.71
N GLN A 61 -45.03 24.76 4.42
CA GLN A 61 -44.21 24.05 3.45
C GLN A 61 -42.74 24.22 3.83
N THR A 62 -42.13 23.16 4.34
CA THR A 62 -40.68 23.05 4.51
C THR A 62 -40.02 23.10 3.14
N GLY A 63 -38.91 23.85 3.01
CA GLY A 63 -38.27 24.18 1.73
C GLY A 63 -37.79 23.02 0.83
N ASP A 64 -37.95 21.77 1.28
CA ASP A 64 -37.58 20.56 0.55
C ASP A 64 -38.59 20.15 -0.53
N ASP A 65 -39.84 20.65 -0.50
CA ASP A 65 -40.91 20.27 -1.46
C ASP A 65 -41.16 21.31 -2.57
N VAL A 66 -40.30 22.32 -2.70
CA VAL A 66 -40.49 23.37 -3.71
C VAL A 66 -39.90 22.90 -5.05
N PRO A 67 -40.64 23.00 -6.18
CA PRO A 67 -40.16 22.52 -7.48
C PRO A 67 -38.79 23.08 -7.85
N ARG A 68 -37.92 22.25 -8.45
CA ARG A 68 -36.53 22.62 -8.78
C ARG A 68 -36.42 23.91 -9.62
N ILE A 69 -37.38 24.13 -10.53
CA ILE A 69 -37.44 25.36 -11.33
C ILE A 69 -37.56 26.61 -10.46
N PHE A 70 -38.31 26.54 -9.36
CA PHE A 70 -38.47 27.63 -8.41
C PHE A 70 -37.20 27.85 -7.59
N GLN A 71 -36.50 26.77 -7.19
CA GLN A 71 -35.20 26.88 -6.50
C GLN A 71 -34.12 27.46 -7.42
N MET A 72 -34.09 27.06 -8.69
CA MET A 72 -33.18 27.60 -9.71
C MET A 72 -33.45 29.08 -10.00
N LEU A 73 -34.73 29.49 -10.08
CA LEU A 73 -35.10 30.90 -10.20
C LEU A 73 -34.74 31.73 -8.96
N LYS A 74 -34.64 31.08 -7.79
CA LYS A 74 -34.16 31.70 -6.53
C LYS A 74 -32.64 31.76 -6.38
N SER A 75 -31.86 31.27 -7.36
CA SER A 75 -30.39 31.18 -7.28
C SER A 75 -29.88 30.32 -6.10
N ASP A 76 -30.71 29.42 -5.56
CA ASP A 76 -30.29 28.48 -4.52
C ASP A 76 -29.65 27.24 -5.16
N ASN A 77 -28.31 27.18 -5.12
CA ASN A 77 -27.51 26.06 -5.65
C ASN A 77 -27.46 24.84 -4.72
N VAL A 78 -28.30 24.79 -3.69
CA VAL A 78 -28.33 23.66 -2.76
C VAL A 78 -28.84 22.43 -3.50
N LYS A 79 -27.98 21.42 -3.63
CA LYS A 79 -28.34 20.12 -4.19
C LYS A 79 -29.26 19.39 -3.21
N SER A 80 -30.35 18.85 -3.71
CA SER A 80 -31.23 17.98 -2.95
C SER A 80 -30.48 16.71 -2.51
N LYS A 81 -30.92 16.09 -1.41
CA LYS A 81 -30.39 14.78 -0.97
C LYS A 81 -30.45 13.72 -2.08
N ARG A 82 -31.49 13.77 -2.93
CA ARG A 82 -31.66 12.88 -4.08
C ARG A 82 -30.56 13.09 -5.14
N GLU A 83 -30.22 14.33 -5.46
CA GLU A 83 -29.13 14.64 -6.40
C GLU A 83 -27.77 14.18 -5.86
N ILE A 84 -27.51 14.40 -4.56
CA ILE A 84 -26.28 13.93 -3.92
C ILE A 84 -26.17 12.40 -3.99
N ASN A 85 -27.28 11.69 -3.76
CA ASN A 85 -27.30 10.23 -3.87
C ASN A 85 -27.09 9.74 -5.30
N MET A 86 -27.74 10.34 -6.30
CA MET A 86 -27.53 10.00 -7.72
C MET A 86 -26.09 10.28 -8.17
N GLU A 87 -25.47 11.36 -7.68
CA GLU A 87 -24.07 11.66 -8.00
C GLU A 87 -23.11 10.63 -7.38
N LYS A 88 -23.38 10.17 -6.16
CA LYS A 88 -22.63 9.08 -5.52
C LYS A 88 -22.78 7.76 -6.28
N GLU A 89 -23.99 7.40 -6.67
CA GLU A 89 -24.26 6.18 -7.45
C GLU A 89 -23.56 6.24 -8.82
N SER A 90 -23.61 7.38 -9.51
CA SER A 90 -22.93 7.60 -10.78
C SER A 90 -21.41 7.47 -10.66
N LYS A 91 -20.80 8.02 -9.61
CA LYS A 91 -19.37 7.86 -9.32
C LYS A 91 -19.00 6.39 -9.06
N GLN A 92 -19.82 5.66 -8.31
CA GLN A 92 -19.60 4.23 -8.07
C GLN A 92 -19.72 3.41 -9.35
N PHE A 93 -20.71 3.71 -10.20
CA PHE A 93 -20.89 3.02 -11.48
C PHE A 93 -19.69 3.26 -12.41
N ASN A 94 -19.21 4.50 -12.49
CA ASN A 94 -18.00 4.82 -13.26
C ASN A 94 -16.76 4.08 -12.74
N LYS A 95 -16.58 3.97 -11.41
CA LYS A 95 -15.45 3.21 -10.83
C LYS A 95 -15.51 1.73 -11.25
N LYS A 96 -16.68 1.10 -11.17
CA LYS A 96 -16.88 -0.30 -11.61
C LYS A 96 -16.56 -0.47 -13.10
N TYR A 97 -17.07 0.42 -13.94
CA TYR A 97 -16.84 0.37 -15.38
C TYR A 97 -15.35 0.46 -15.73
N GLN A 98 -14.59 1.35 -15.06
CA GLN A 98 -13.14 1.44 -15.23
C GLN A 98 -12.41 0.16 -14.81
N GLN A 99 -12.84 -0.48 -13.71
CA GLN A 99 -12.26 -1.74 -13.25
C GLN A 99 -12.49 -2.89 -14.25
N ILE A 100 -13.69 -2.99 -14.83
CA ILE A 100 -13.98 -3.98 -15.89
C ILE A 100 -13.09 -3.74 -17.10
N LEU A 101 -12.97 -2.49 -17.56
CA LEU A 101 -12.12 -2.14 -18.69
C LEU A 101 -10.65 -2.50 -18.43
N GLN A 102 -10.14 -2.20 -17.24
CA GLN A 102 -8.77 -2.53 -16.87
C GLN A 102 -8.55 -4.04 -16.83
N ALA A 103 -9.47 -4.81 -16.22
CA ALA A 103 -9.40 -6.27 -16.20
C ALA A 103 -9.43 -6.86 -17.62
N GLY A 104 -10.28 -6.33 -18.50
CA GLY A 104 -10.31 -6.70 -19.92
C GLY A 104 -8.97 -6.50 -20.60
N ARG A 105 -8.34 -5.33 -20.43
CA ARG A 105 -7.00 -5.05 -20.98
C ARG A 105 -5.95 -6.04 -20.46
N GLN A 106 -6.01 -6.39 -19.18
CA GLN A 106 -5.07 -7.34 -18.59
C GLN A 106 -5.26 -8.75 -19.14
N ILE A 107 -6.49 -9.23 -19.34
CA ILE A 107 -6.73 -10.53 -20.02
C ILE A 107 -6.08 -10.55 -21.40
N PHE A 108 -6.24 -9.47 -22.18
CA PHE A 108 -5.62 -9.38 -23.50
C PHE A 108 -4.09 -9.40 -23.40
N SER A 109 -3.51 -8.63 -22.47
CA SER A 109 -2.05 -8.61 -22.23
C SER A 109 -1.51 -10.01 -21.90
N VAL A 110 -2.13 -10.69 -20.93
CA VAL A 110 -1.76 -12.04 -20.50
C VAL A 110 -1.91 -13.05 -21.65
N SER A 111 -2.99 -12.94 -22.43
CA SER A 111 -3.22 -13.82 -23.58
C SER A 111 -2.18 -13.61 -24.69
N ILE A 112 -1.76 -12.36 -24.93
CA ILE A 112 -0.69 -12.04 -25.89
C ILE A 112 0.63 -12.64 -25.42
N ASN A 113 0.98 -12.46 -24.14
CA ASN A 113 2.22 -13.01 -23.57
C ASN A 113 2.23 -14.55 -23.64
N LEU A 114 1.08 -15.19 -23.38
CA LEU A 114 0.94 -16.64 -23.50
C LEU A 114 1.07 -17.12 -24.96
N LEU A 115 0.52 -16.37 -25.92
CA LEU A 115 0.71 -16.66 -27.35
C LEU A 115 2.17 -16.48 -27.79
N GLN A 116 2.86 -15.45 -27.31
CA GLN A 116 4.29 -15.24 -27.58
C GLN A 116 5.15 -16.37 -26.98
N LEU A 117 4.84 -16.81 -25.76
CA LEU A 117 5.49 -17.96 -25.13
C LEU A 117 5.23 -19.27 -25.91
N LEU A 118 4.01 -19.51 -26.35
CA LEU A 118 3.69 -20.67 -27.20
C LEU A 118 4.40 -20.62 -28.55
N HIS A 119 4.62 -19.42 -29.10
CA HIS A 119 5.37 -19.24 -30.34
C HIS A 119 6.86 -19.53 -30.16
N SER A 120 7.46 -19.15 -29.03
CA SER A 120 8.88 -19.40 -28.72
C SER A 120 9.15 -20.84 -28.25
N LEU A 121 8.13 -21.55 -27.76
CA LEU A 121 8.24 -22.97 -27.40
C LEU A 121 8.53 -23.89 -28.60
N LYS A 122 8.18 -23.45 -29.82
CA LYS A 122 8.49 -24.20 -31.03
C LYS A 122 10.00 -24.27 -31.34
N GLU A 123 10.82 -23.41 -30.71
CA GLU A 123 12.26 -23.31 -30.95
C GLU A 123 13.15 -23.87 -29.83
N THR A 124 12.64 -24.10 -28.62
CA THR A 124 13.49 -24.58 -27.51
C THR A 124 12.72 -25.42 -26.47
N ALA A 125 12.84 -26.75 -26.56
CA ALA A 125 12.23 -27.73 -25.66
C ALA A 125 12.94 -27.89 -24.29
N LYS A 126 13.52 -26.83 -23.72
CA LYS A 126 14.36 -26.89 -22.50
C LYS A 126 14.09 -25.76 -21.48
N ASN A 127 12.84 -25.34 -21.28
CA ASN A 127 12.51 -24.46 -20.16
C ASN A 127 11.99 -25.30 -18.99
N GLU A 128 12.85 -25.53 -17.99
CA GLU A 128 12.51 -26.26 -16.75
C GLU A 128 11.40 -25.57 -15.93
N ASN A 129 11.17 -24.27 -16.16
CA ASN A 129 10.14 -23.48 -15.45
C ASN A 129 8.83 -23.29 -16.23
N LEU A 130 8.67 -23.91 -17.42
CA LEU A 130 7.52 -23.66 -18.28
C LEU A 130 6.18 -24.02 -17.61
N SER A 131 6.16 -25.12 -16.85
CA SER A 131 4.94 -25.57 -16.17
C SER A 131 4.47 -24.55 -15.12
N GLU A 132 5.41 -23.90 -14.44
CA GLU A 132 5.13 -22.86 -13.45
C GLU A 132 4.63 -21.59 -14.13
N THR A 133 5.28 -21.15 -15.22
CA THR A 133 4.84 -20.00 -16.02
C THR A 133 3.43 -20.19 -16.61
N LEU A 134 3.07 -21.40 -17.05
CA LEU A 134 1.73 -21.68 -17.58
C LEU A 134 0.65 -21.67 -16.49
N GLU A 135 0.92 -22.24 -15.31
CA GLU A 135 -0.02 -22.19 -14.19
C GLU A 135 -0.20 -20.75 -13.69
N ASN A 136 0.87 -19.95 -13.70
CA ASN A 136 0.86 -18.52 -13.41
C ASN A 136 -0.08 -17.73 -14.33
N TYR A 137 0.03 -17.92 -15.65
CA TYR A 137 -0.88 -17.27 -16.60
C TYR A 137 -2.33 -17.73 -16.44
N LYS A 138 -2.55 -19.01 -16.13
CA LYS A 138 -3.90 -19.54 -15.86
C LYS A 138 -4.52 -18.90 -14.61
N ILE A 139 -3.76 -18.67 -13.56
CA ILE A 139 -4.22 -17.95 -12.36
C ILE A 139 -4.57 -16.49 -12.68
N GLN A 140 -3.72 -15.78 -13.44
CA GLN A 140 -3.99 -14.39 -13.85
C GLN A 140 -5.25 -14.28 -14.71
N LEU A 141 -5.39 -15.15 -15.72
CA LEU A 141 -6.59 -15.20 -16.56
C LEU A 141 -7.82 -15.49 -15.70
N GLY A 142 -7.74 -16.44 -14.76
CA GLY A 142 -8.82 -16.72 -13.81
C GLY A 142 -9.21 -15.50 -12.99
N LYS A 143 -8.25 -14.76 -12.44
CA LYS A 143 -8.47 -13.53 -11.65
C LYS A 143 -9.20 -12.46 -12.46
N TYR A 144 -8.69 -12.09 -13.64
CA TYR A 144 -9.29 -11.02 -14.43
C TYR A 144 -10.62 -11.43 -15.08
N HIS A 145 -10.74 -12.69 -15.51
CA HIS A 145 -12.00 -13.24 -16.04
C HIS A 145 -13.12 -13.15 -15.00
N LYS A 146 -12.81 -13.45 -13.73
CA LYS A 146 -13.76 -13.29 -12.63
C LYS A 146 -14.16 -11.85 -12.37
N VAL A 147 -13.24 -10.87 -12.48
CA VAL A 147 -13.59 -9.44 -12.36
C VAL A 147 -14.59 -9.01 -13.43
N ILE A 148 -14.47 -9.55 -14.65
CA ILE A 148 -15.41 -9.29 -15.75
C ILE A 148 -16.76 -9.97 -15.48
N ILE A 149 -16.77 -11.24 -15.08
CA ILE A 149 -18.02 -11.96 -14.74
C ILE A 149 -18.76 -11.30 -13.58
N ASN A 150 -18.03 -10.76 -12.60
CA ASN A 150 -18.61 -10.11 -11.43
C ASN A 150 -18.94 -8.61 -11.66
N GLU A 151 -18.98 -8.14 -12.91
CA GLU A 151 -19.32 -6.77 -13.29
C GLU A 151 -18.47 -5.71 -12.56
N GLY A 152 -17.17 -5.95 -12.43
CA GLY A 152 -16.25 -5.04 -11.77
C GLY A 152 -16.39 -5.02 -10.25
N LYS A 153 -17.20 -5.91 -9.66
CA LYS A 153 -17.10 -6.18 -8.22
C LYS A 153 -15.81 -6.98 -8.00
N PRO A 154 -14.83 -6.47 -7.24
CA PRO A 154 -13.70 -7.30 -6.82
C PRO A 154 -14.24 -8.55 -6.09
N GLU A 155 -13.62 -9.71 -6.27
CA GLU A 155 -13.81 -10.80 -5.32
C GLU A 155 -13.50 -10.28 -3.91
N GLY A 156 -14.27 -10.73 -2.91
CA GLY A 156 -14.00 -10.44 -1.51
C GLY A 156 -14.41 -9.04 -1.03
N THR A 157 -15.66 -8.61 -1.27
CA THR A 157 -16.26 -7.55 -0.42
C THR A 157 -16.51 -8.04 1.01
N GLU A 158 -16.55 -9.35 1.20
CA GLU A 158 -16.74 -9.98 2.50
C GLU A 158 -15.41 -10.57 2.97
N LEU A 159 -15.04 -10.20 4.20
CA LEU A 159 -13.97 -10.85 4.93
C LEU A 159 -14.26 -12.35 5.03
N ILE A 160 -13.22 -13.18 5.03
CA ILE A 160 -13.36 -14.60 5.39
C ILE A 160 -14.14 -14.66 6.71
N THR A 161 -15.22 -15.43 6.75
CA THR A 161 -16.03 -15.53 7.96
C THR A 161 -15.21 -16.17 9.08
N GLU A 162 -15.50 -15.80 10.33
CA GLU A 162 -14.86 -16.37 11.52
C GLU A 162 -14.93 -17.91 11.51
N GLN A 163 -16.04 -18.48 11.03
CA GLN A 163 -16.20 -19.92 10.85
C GLN A 163 -15.16 -20.51 9.88
N VAL A 164 -14.98 -19.91 8.71
CA VAL A 164 -14.00 -20.40 7.73
C VAL A 164 -12.59 -20.29 8.30
N MET A 165 -12.28 -19.23 9.05
CA MET A 165 -10.98 -19.09 9.71
C MET A 165 -10.74 -20.19 10.74
N HIS A 166 -11.76 -20.48 11.56
CA HIS A 166 -11.71 -21.55 12.56
C HIS A 166 -11.57 -22.94 11.91
N GLU A 167 -12.22 -23.18 10.77
CA GLU A 167 -12.09 -24.42 10.00
C GLU A 167 -10.67 -24.58 9.45
N HIS A 168 -10.07 -23.53 8.90
CA HIS A 168 -8.68 -23.58 8.42
C HIS A 168 -7.72 -23.83 9.58
N LYS A 169 -7.88 -23.14 10.71
CA LYS A 169 -7.09 -23.39 11.92
C LYS A 169 -7.20 -24.85 12.35
N THR A 170 -8.41 -25.37 12.51
CA THR A 170 -8.65 -26.74 12.96
C THR A 170 -8.04 -27.77 11.99
N LYS A 171 -8.21 -27.58 10.68
CA LYS A 171 -7.59 -28.44 9.65
C LYS A 171 -6.06 -28.38 9.70
N LEU A 172 -5.49 -27.19 9.87
CA LEU A 172 -4.03 -27.02 9.96
C LEU A 172 -3.47 -27.78 11.17
N PHE A 173 -4.08 -27.63 12.35
CA PHE A 173 -3.67 -28.32 13.55
C PHE A 173 -3.84 -29.83 13.45
N LYS A 174 -4.93 -30.30 12.84
CA LYS A 174 -5.14 -31.72 12.58
C LYS A 174 -4.06 -32.28 11.66
N ASN A 175 -3.79 -31.64 10.53
CA ASN A 175 -2.72 -32.06 9.62
C ASN A 175 -1.34 -32.06 10.30
N TYR A 176 -1.08 -31.11 11.21
CA TYR A 176 0.14 -31.09 12.01
C TYR A 176 0.23 -32.26 12.99
N GLN A 177 -0.85 -32.57 13.72
CA GLN A 177 -0.91 -33.73 14.61
C GLN A 177 -0.73 -35.04 13.85
N ASP A 178 -1.33 -35.13 12.66
CA ASP A 178 -1.25 -36.28 11.76
C ASP A 178 0.09 -36.34 10.97
N LYS A 179 0.98 -35.34 11.14
CA LYS A 179 2.23 -35.16 10.37
C LYS A 179 2.04 -35.16 8.85
N HIS A 180 0.86 -34.73 8.39
CA HIS A 180 0.49 -34.68 6.98
C HIS A 180 0.93 -33.35 6.34
N VAL A 181 2.16 -33.34 5.81
CA VAL A 181 2.83 -32.13 5.28
C VAL A 181 2.07 -31.47 4.13
N ASP A 182 1.57 -32.25 3.17
CA ASP A 182 0.85 -31.71 2.02
C ASP A 182 -0.44 -31.00 2.43
N GLY A 183 -1.17 -31.57 3.40
CA GLY A 183 -2.35 -30.92 3.98
C GLY A 183 -2.02 -29.65 4.76
N MET A 184 -0.84 -29.55 5.39
CA MET A 184 -0.39 -28.29 5.99
C MET A 184 -0.12 -27.23 4.93
N ILE A 185 0.57 -27.60 3.85
CA ILE A 185 0.86 -26.72 2.71
C ILE A 185 -0.44 -26.19 2.10
N GLU A 186 -1.40 -27.07 1.82
CA GLU A 186 -2.69 -26.71 1.21
C GLU A 186 -3.43 -25.66 2.05
N VAL A 187 -3.50 -25.87 3.37
CA VAL A 187 -4.22 -24.95 4.26
C VAL A 187 -3.51 -23.60 4.37
N LEU A 188 -2.18 -23.59 4.48
CA LEU A 188 -1.39 -22.35 4.55
C LEU A 188 -1.51 -21.53 3.25
N LEU A 189 -1.41 -22.19 2.10
CA LEU A 189 -1.57 -21.55 0.80
C LEU A 189 -3.01 -21.06 0.59
N SER A 190 -4.01 -21.81 1.04
CA SER A 190 -5.41 -21.39 0.97
C SER A 190 -5.65 -20.10 1.78
N LEU A 191 -5.16 -20.04 3.01
CA LEU A 191 -5.21 -18.82 3.84
C LEU A 191 -4.53 -17.64 3.15
N ARG A 192 -3.36 -17.88 2.53
CA ARG A 192 -2.65 -16.87 1.77
C ARG A 192 -3.44 -16.40 0.54
N VAL A 193 -3.96 -17.30 -0.28
CA VAL A 193 -4.74 -16.96 -1.49
C VAL A 193 -5.95 -16.10 -1.13
N ASN A 194 -6.64 -16.42 -0.04
CA ASN A 194 -7.73 -15.59 0.45
C ASN A 194 -7.26 -14.18 0.82
N ALA A 195 -6.03 -14.02 1.34
CA ALA A 195 -5.42 -12.71 1.56
C ALA A 195 -5.17 -11.92 0.28
N LEU A 196 -4.86 -12.60 -0.83
CA LEU A 196 -4.60 -11.96 -2.12
C LEU A 196 -5.87 -11.58 -2.87
N GLN A 197 -6.96 -12.32 -2.63
CA GLN A 197 -8.24 -12.11 -3.29
C GLN A 197 -9.06 -10.97 -2.68
N ILE A 198 -8.83 -10.63 -1.41
CA ILE A 198 -9.53 -9.54 -0.74
C ILE A 198 -9.05 -8.16 -1.25
N ALA A 199 -10.01 -7.24 -1.38
CA ALA A 199 -9.76 -5.87 -1.82
C ALA A 199 -8.73 -5.16 -0.93
N PRO A 200 -7.82 -4.33 -1.49
CA PRO A 200 -6.74 -3.67 -0.76
C PRO A 200 -7.16 -3.05 0.58
N GLU A 201 -8.32 -2.40 0.61
CA GLU A 201 -8.84 -1.67 1.75
C GLU A 201 -9.26 -2.58 2.92
N LEU A 202 -9.51 -3.87 2.66
CA LEU A 202 -9.98 -4.86 3.65
C LEU A 202 -8.86 -5.77 4.17
N ARG A 203 -7.65 -5.66 3.62
CA ARG A 203 -6.55 -6.57 3.94
C ARG A 203 -6.04 -6.41 5.37
N LYS A 204 -6.04 -5.20 5.92
CA LYS A 204 -5.75 -4.94 7.34
C LYS A 204 -6.72 -5.71 8.25
N ASN A 205 -8.00 -5.75 7.88
CA ASN A 205 -9.03 -6.48 8.64
C ASN A 205 -8.80 -7.99 8.58
N LEU A 206 -8.37 -8.54 7.43
CA LEU A 206 -8.03 -9.96 7.35
C LEU A 206 -6.89 -10.33 8.30
N VAL A 207 -5.83 -9.51 8.34
CA VAL A 207 -4.70 -9.75 9.25
C VAL A 207 -5.17 -9.76 10.69
N TYR A 208 -6.08 -8.84 11.05
CA TYR A 208 -6.69 -8.84 12.38
C TYR A 208 -7.55 -10.06 12.65
N GLU A 209 -8.26 -10.60 11.67
CA GLU A 209 -8.98 -11.86 11.83
C GLU A 209 -8.05 -13.07 11.99
N LEU A 210 -6.91 -13.11 11.27
CA LEU A 210 -5.88 -14.15 11.47
C LEU A 210 -5.30 -14.13 12.89
N ILE A 211 -5.02 -12.92 13.41
CA ILE A 211 -4.49 -12.71 14.76
C ILE A 211 -5.56 -13.03 15.80
N ARG A 212 -6.79 -12.53 15.63
CA ARG A 212 -7.91 -12.75 16.56
C ARG A 212 -8.26 -14.23 16.70
N ASN A 213 -8.16 -14.99 15.62
CA ASN A 213 -8.35 -16.44 15.65
C ASN A 213 -7.11 -17.19 16.14
N ASP A 214 -6.02 -16.49 16.44
CA ASP A 214 -4.74 -17.02 16.89
C ASP A 214 -4.30 -18.21 16.01
N VAL A 215 -4.14 -17.97 14.71
CA VAL A 215 -3.94 -19.02 13.69
C VAL A 215 -2.73 -19.93 14.00
N PHE A 216 -1.72 -19.41 14.72
CA PHE A 216 -0.55 -20.17 15.16
C PHE A 216 -0.59 -20.59 16.64
N ASN A 217 -1.68 -20.31 17.36
CA ASN A 217 -1.88 -20.69 18.76
C ASN A 217 -0.83 -20.09 19.72
N ILE A 218 -0.31 -18.90 19.39
CA ILE A 218 0.74 -18.19 20.13
C ILE A 218 0.17 -17.55 21.40
N GLU A 219 -0.90 -16.77 21.28
CA GLU A 219 -1.48 -16.05 22.42
C GLU A 219 -2.17 -17.01 23.40
N ALA A 220 -2.89 -18.00 22.88
CA ALA A 220 -3.63 -18.94 23.72
C ALA A 220 -2.72 -19.89 24.53
N THR A 221 -1.49 -20.13 24.07
CA THR A 221 -0.55 -21.04 24.78
C THR A 221 0.64 -20.32 25.38
N GLU A 222 0.86 -19.05 25.04
CA GLU A 222 2.09 -18.29 25.30
C GLU A 222 3.36 -19.03 24.82
N LYS A 223 3.21 -19.89 23.80
CA LYS A 223 4.27 -20.73 23.24
C LYS A 223 4.31 -20.62 21.72
N PHE A 224 5.50 -20.83 21.19
CA PHE A 224 5.79 -20.72 19.75
C PHE A 224 6.03 -22.08 19.11
N ASP A 225 5.89 -23.18 19.87
CA ASP A 225 6.28 -24.54 19.48
C ASP A 225 5.69 -24.94 18.12
N PHE A 226 4.41 -24.65 17.91
CA PHE A 226 3.71 -25.02 16.67
C PHE A 226 4.33 -24.36 15.44
N VAL A 227 4.42 -23.03 15.42
CA VAL A 227 4.98 -22.29 14.28
C VAL A 227 6.48 -22.53 14.11
N VAL A 228 7.23 -22.67 15.21
CA VAL A 228 8.66 -22.99 15.16
C VAL A 228 8.88 -24.38 14.57
N HIS A 229 8.10 -25.38 14.96
CA HIS A 229 8.18 -26.70 14.35
C HIS A 229 7.84 -26.68 12.86
N LEU A 230 6.83 -25.92 12.43
CA LEU A 230 6.52 -25.77 11.00
C LEU A 230 7.70 -25.19 10.22
N LEU A 231 8.39 -24.19 10.78
CA LEU A 231 9.58 -23.56 10.19
C LEU A 231 10.80 -24.51 10.15
N ASP A 232 10.93 -25.40 11.14
CA ASP A 232 12.04 -26.35 11.26
C ASP A 232 11.91 -27.60 10.36
N ILE A 233 10.70 -27.93 9.90
CA ILE A 233 10.50 -29.05 8.97
C ILE A 233 11.32 -28.82 7.69
N ASN A 234 12.11 -29.82 7.31
CA ASN A 234 12.94 -29.78 6.11
C ASN A 234 12.12 -30.08 4.84
N ASN A 235 11.20 -29.17 4.51
CA ASN A 235 10.40 -29.22 3.29
C ASN A 235 10.31 -27.81 2.70
N GLN A 236 10.84 -27.62 1.48
CA GLN A 236 10.92 -26.29 0.86
C GLN A 236 9.54 -25.69 0.56
N SER A 237 8.59 -26.51 0.10
CA SER A 237 7.21 -26.08 -0.17
C SER A 237 6.48 -25.64 1.09
N LEU A 238 6.68 -26.35 2.21
CA LEU A 238 6.15 -25.96 3.51
C LEU A 238 6.80 -24.68 4.03
N ARG A 239 8.14 -24.56 3.94
CA ARG A 239 8.86 -23.33 4.31
C ARG A 239 8.37 -22.13 3.51
N HIS A 240 8.18 -22.29 2.20
CA HIS A 240 7.58 -21.29 1.34
C HIS A 240 6.15 -20.94 1.82
N ALA A 241 5.29 -21.94 2.03
CA ALA A 241 3.91 -21.71 2.45
C ALA A 241 3.82 -20.99 3.80
N ILE A 242 4.60 -21.40 4.81
CA ILE A 242 4.55 -20.75 6.14
C ILE A 242 5.17 -19.35 6.11
N THR A 243 6.30 -19.15 5.44
CA THR A 243 6.93 -17.81 5.33
C THR A 243 6.06 -16.85 4.53
N SER A 244 5.34 -17.33 3.52
CA SER A 244 4.38 -16.52 2.77
C SER A 244 3.23 -16.02 3.66
N LEU A 245 2.68 -16.87 4.53
CA LEU A 245 1.62 -16.49 5.46
C LEU A 245 2.14 -15.58 6.58
N ILE A 246 3.34 -15.84 7.12
CA ILE A 246 3.99 -14.94 8.09
C ILE A 246 4.23 -13.56 7.48
N SER A 247 4.60 -13.49 6.19
CA SER A 247 4.74 -12.22 5.46
C SER A 247 3.42 -11.44 5.35
N VAL A 248 2.29 -12.15 5.19
CA VAL A 248 0.95 -11.54 5.26
C VAL A 248 0.68 -11.02 6.67
N ILE A 249 0.92 -11.81 7.72
CA ILE A 249 0.63 -11.40 9.10
C ILE A 249 1.49 -10.18 9.50
N SER A 250 2.79 -10.21 9.20
CA SER A 250 3.73 -9.12 9.50
C SER A 250 3.49 -7.81 8.74
N SER A 251 2.47 -7.75 7.87
CA SER A 251 2.10 -6.52 7.15
C SER A 251 1.49 -5.42 8.01
N THR A 252 1.12 -5.73 9.25
CA THR A 252 0.60 -4.74 10.20
C THR A 252 1.48 -4.76 11.44
N LEU A 253 1.57 -3.63 12.14
CA LEU A 253 2.30 -3.56 13.40
C LEU A 253 1.78 -4.60 14.40
N ARG A 254 0.46 -4.73 14.51
CA ARG A 254 -0.19 -5.73 15.37
C ARG A 254 0.20 -7.17 15.00
N GLY A 255 0.41 -7.45 13.71
CA GLY A 255 0.90 -8.74 13.27
C GLY A 255 2.37 -8.98 13.62
N VAL A 256 3.22 -7.95 13.57
CA VAL A 256 4.59 -8.04 14.10
C VAL A 256 4.57 -8.27 15.62
N GLU A 257 3.67 -7.60 16.36
CA GLU A 257 3.48 -7.82 17.80
C GLU A 257 3.01 -9.23 18.12
N TYR A 258 2.09 -9.79 17.33
CA TYR A 258 1.65 -11.17 17.44
C TYR A 258 2.81 -12.16 17.22
N LEU A 259 3.64 -11.92 16.20
CA LEU A 259 4.82 -12.76 15.92
C LEU A 259 5.95 -12.59 16.95
N THR A 260 5.95 -11.50 17.72
CA THR A 260 6.93 -11.17 18.78
C THR A 260 6.28 -11.12 20.17
N TYR A 261 5.21 -11.92 20.35
CA TYR A 261 4.38 -11.88 21.54
C TYR A 261 5.21 -12.06 22.83
N ASN A 262 4.87 -11.28 23.86
CA ASN A 262 5.63 -11.18 25.12
C ASN A 262 7.13 -10.91 24.95
N GLY A 263 7.53 -10.25 23.86
CA GLY A 263 8.94 -9.91 23.58
C GLY A 263 9.79 -11.10 23.13
N ASN A 264 9.18 -12.25 22.82
CA ASN A 264 9.89 -13.42 22.34
C ASN A 264 10.21 -13.28 20.85
N MET A 265 11.49 -13.32 20.50
CA MET A 265 11.98 -13.09 19.14
C MET A 265 12.25 -14.39 18.36
N ILE A 266 11.84 -15.55 18.87
CA ILE A 266 12.19 -16.86 18.29
C ILE A 266 11.75 -17.02 16.83
N ILE A 267 10.57 -16.50 16.46
CA ILE A 267 10.12 -16.54 15.06
C ILE A 267 11.08 -15.73 14.19
N ILE A 268 11.44 -14.52 14.63
CA ILE A 268 12.35 -13.64 13.91
C ILE A 268 13.72 -14.30 13.73
N GLU A 269 14.27 -14.92 14.78
CA GLU A 269 15.52 -15.67 14.72
C GLU A 269 15.45 -16.82 13.70
N LYS A 270 14.33 -17.55 13.68
CA LYS A 270 14.09 -18.64 12.70
C LYS A 270 14.00 -18.11 11.27
N ILE A 271 13.33 -16.97 11.05
CA ILE A 271 13.26 -16.33 9.73
C ILE A 271 14.64 -15.88 9.26
N ILE A 272 15.47 -15.29 10.14
CA ILE A 272 16.86 -14.94 9.80
C ILE A 272 17.67 -16.19 9.43
N LYS A 273 17.52 -17.28 10.18
CA LYS A 273 18.18 -18.54 9.86
C LYS A 273 17.78 -19.04 8.47
N ILE A 274 16.48 -19.11 8.19
CA ILE A 274 15.96 -19.56 6.89
C ILE A 274 16.48 -18.66 5.78
N LEU A 275 16.42 -17.32 5.95
CA LEU A 275 16.91 -16.34 4.98
C LEU A 275 18.35 -16.65 4.54
N LYS A 276 19.24 -16.91 5.51
CA LYS A 276 20.66 -17.16 5.28
C LYS A 276 20.93 -18.51 4.59
N GLU A 277 20.03 -19.47 4.73
CA GLU A 277 20.10 -20.79 4.07
C GLU A 277 19.56 -20.76 2.63
N GLN A 278 18.75 -19.76 2.26
CA GLN A 278 18.15 -19.68 0.93
C GLN A 278 19.12 -19.18 -0.14
N GLU A 279 18.94 -19.66 -1.37
CA GLU A 279 19.61 -19.11 -2.55
C GLU A 279 19.22 -17.65 -2.78
N SER A 280 20.22 -16.84 -3.18
CA SER A 280 20.04 -15.42 -3.49
C SER A 280 19.00 -15.21 -4.58
N GLY A 281 17.94 -14.47 -4.28
CA GLY A 281 16.86 -14.14 -5.22
C GLY A 281 15.69 -15.13 -5.26
N SER A 282 15.77 -16.25 -4.53
CA SER A 282 14.66 -17.22 -4.41
C SER A 282 13.43 -16.58 -3.77
N VAL A 283 12.25 -17.10 -4.09
CA VAL A 283 10.96 -16.57 -3.60
C VAL A 283 10.89 -16.62 -2.06
N THR A 284 11.33 -17.71 -1.45
CA THR A 284 11.41 -17.85 0.02
C THR A 284 12.33 -16.80 0.64
N GLN A 285 13.47 -16.49 -0.01
CA GLN A 285 14.36 -15.42 0.47
C GLN A 285 13.66 -14.06 0.43
N ARG A 286 12.91 -13.77 -0.64
CA ARG A 286 12.13 -12.52 -0.76
C ARG A 286 11.12 -12.40 0.37
N PHE A 287 10.39 -13.46 0.71
CA PHE A 287 9.48 -13.43 1.86
C PHE A 287 10.18 -13.19 3.18
N CYS A 288 11.32 -13.84 3.41
CA CYS A 288 12.08 -13.62 4.63
C CYS A 288 12.54 -12.15 4.73
N LEU A 289 13.05 -11.56 3.65
CA LEU A 289 13.42 -10.14 3.62
C LEU A 289 12.22 -9.22 3.84
N ALA A 290 11.07 -9.54 3.24
CA ALA A 290 9.85 -8.78 3.44
C ALA A 290 9.40 -8.80 4.90
N ILE A 291 9.40 -9.98 5.54
CA ILE A 291 9.08 -10.11 6.98
C ILE A 291 10.05 -9.26 7.81
N LEU A 292 11.35 -9.38 7.54
CA LEU A 292 12.38 -8.74 8.36
C LEU A 292 12.39 -7.22 8.18
N GLN A 293 12.19 -6.73 6.97
CA GLN A 293 12.06 -5.29 6.72
C GLN A 293 10.85 -4.72 7.46
N LYS A 294 9.69 -5.38 7.40
CA LYS A 294 8.49 -4.94 8.11
C LYS A 294 8.68 -4.95 9.63
N ALA A 295 9.29 -6.01 10.16
CA ALA A 295 9.57 -6.12 11.59
C ALA A 295 10.66 -5.13 12.07
N SER A 296 11.56 -4.67 11.19
CA SER A 296 12.64 -3.73 11.53
C SER A 296 12.18 -2.32 11.91
N ILE A 297 10.90 -1.98 11.67
CA ILE A 297 10.32 -0.71 12.09
C ILE A 297 10.19 -0.64 13.63
N LYS A 298 10.14 -1.81 14.30
CA LYS A 298 10.03 -1.89 15.74
C LYS A 298 11.43 -1.97 16.36
N ASP A 299 11.83 -0.92 17.08
CA ASP A 299 13.14 -0.81 17.72
C ASP A 299 13.48 -2.02 18.62
N THR A 300 12.48 -2.63 19.27
CA THR A 300 12.68 -3.81 20.14
C THR A 300 13.19 -5.05 19.39
N VAL A 301 13.00 -5.12 18.06
CA VAL A 301 13.43 -6.26 17.23
C VAL A 301 14.91 -6.13 16.83
N ILE A 302 15.42 -4.89 16.77
CA ILE A 302 16.75 -4.59 16.23
C ILE A 302 17.91 -5.28 16.96
N PRO A 303 17.92 -5.41 18.30
CA PRO A 303 18.95 -6.20 19.00
C PRO A 303 19.10 -7.62 18.45
N THR A 304 17.99 -8.28 18.10
CA THR A 304 17.99 -9.61 17.49
C THR A 304 18.71 -9.61 16.15
N TYR A 305 18.55 -8.56 15.33
CA TYR A 305 19.19 -8.46 14.02
C TYR A 305 20.70 -8.26 14.14
N VAL A 306 21.12 -7.41 15.09
CA VAL A 306 22.52 -7.14 15.38
C VAL A 306 23.22 -8.41 15.88
N HIS A 307 22.63 -9.11 16.86
CA HIS A 307 23.20 -10.36 17.41
C HIS A 307 23.22 -11.50 16.39
N ASN A 308 22.31 -11.50 15.42
CA ASN A 308 22.29 -12.46 14.31
C ASN A 308 23.07 -11.94 13.09
N GLU A 309 24.00 -11.00 13.25
CA GLU A 309 24.94 -10.55 12.21
C GLU A 309 24.27 -10.06 10.91
N MET A 310 23.05 -9.51 10.99
CA MET A 310 22.31 -9.07 9.81
C MET A 310 23.00 -7.91 9.08
N ILE A 311 23.71 -7.03 9.80
CA ILE A 311 24.50 -5.93 9.20
C ILE A 311 25.49 -6.50 8.18
N GLN A 312 26.34 -7.44 8.60
CA GLN A 312 27.36 -8.00 7.72
C GLN A 312 26.75 -8.85 6.62
N TRP A 313 25.67 -9.59 6.91
CA TRP A 313 24.99 -10.39 5.90
C TRP A 313 24.43 -9.51 4.77
N ILE A 314 23.77 -8.38 5.09
CA ILE A 314 23.22 -7.46 4.08
C ILE A 314 24.34 -6.81 3.28
N ILE A 315 25.42 -6.36 3.93
CA ILE A 315 26.57 -5.77 3.22
C ILE A 315 27.16 -6.79 2.23
N ASN A 316 27.30 -8.05 2.63
CA ASN A 316 27.78 -9.11 1.75
C ASN A 316 26.82 -9.37 0.58
N LEU A 317 25.51 -9.26 0.79
CA LEU A 317 24.50 -9.37 -0.28
C LEU A 317 24.65 -8.24 -1.31
N ILE A 318 24.79 -7.00 -0.85
CA ILE A 318 25.04 -5.84 -1.73
C ILE A 318 26.36 -6.03 -2.49
N GLN A 319 27.44 -6.41 -1.80
CA GLN A 319 28.72 -6.68 -2.48
C GLN A 319 28.61 -7.79 -3.54
N LYS A 320 27.79 -8.83 -3.28
CA LYS A 320 27.53 -9.90 -4.23
C LYS A 320 26.75 -9.40 -5.46
N SER A 321 25.85 -8.42 -5.30
CA SER A 321 25.13 -7.83 -6.44
C SER A 321 26.01 -7.05 -7.41
N VAL A 322 27.16 -6.53 -6.96
CA VAL A 322 28.12 -5.86 -7.85
C VAL A 322 28.66 -6.82 -8.92
N ASN A 323 28.81 -8.10 -8.57
CA ASN A 323 29.43 -9.12 -9.44
C ASN A 323 28.42 -10.12 -10.02
N SER A 324 27.19 -10.15 -9.54
CA SER A 324 26.19 -11.14 -9.94
C SER A 324 24.79 -10.54 -9.91
N LYS A 325 23.93 -10.99 -10.82
CA LYS A 325 22.55 -10.51 -10.86
C LYS A 325 21.80 -11.05 -9.64
N ILE A 326 21.42 -10.15 -8.73
CA ILE A 326 20.50 -10.43 -7.63
C ILE A 326 19.17 -9.76 -7.97
N HIS A 327 18.06 -10.37 -7.54
CA HIS A 327 16.76 -9.78 -7.74
C HIS A 327 16.65 -8.42 -7.04
N VAL A 328 16.21 -7.40 -7.77
CA VAL A 328 16.03 -6.01 -7.32
C VAL A 328 15.33 -5.92 -5.96
N PHE A 329 14.21 -6.63 -5.82
CA PHE A 329 13.44 -6.74 -4.59
C PHE A 329 14.29 -7.12 -3.36
N CYS A 330 15.21 -8.08 -3.51
CA CYS A 330 16.05 -8.51 -2.39
C CYS A 330 16.99 -7.38 -1.96
N LEU A 331 17.52 -6.61 -2.91
CA LEU A 331 18.45 -5.52 -2.61
C LEU A 331 17.73 -4.34 -1.98
N ASP A 332 16.54 -3.98 -2.49
CA ASP A 332 15.74 -2.89 -1.94
C ASP A 332 15.33 -3.17 -0.49
N PHE A 333 14.75 -4.35 -0.23
CA PHE A 333 14.31 -4.72 1.12
C PHE A 333 15.49 -4.94 2.07
N ALA A 334 16.58 -5.56 1.61
CA ALA A 334 17.76 -5.75 2.46
C ALA A 334 18.41 -4.41 2.82
N SER A 335 18.61 -3.52 1.85
CA SER A 335 19.23 -2.21 2.09
C SER A 335 18.34 -1.29 2.94
N ALA A 336 17.01 -1.32 2.75
CA ALA A 336 16.06 -0.65 3.64
C ALA A 336 16.14 -1.21 5.07
N THR A 337 16.23 -2.54 5.22
CA THR A 337 16.43 -3.18 6.52
C THR A 337 17.74 -2.74 7.17
N LEU A 338 18.81 -2.59 6.39
CA LEU A 338 20.10 -2.11 6.90
C LEU A 338 20.00 -0.68 7.42
N ALA A 339 19.36 0.22 6.67
CA ALA A 339 19.09 1.58 7.11
C ALA A 339 18.26 1.59 8.41
N ASN A 340 17.28 0.68 8.52
CA ASN A 340 16.49 0.51 9.73
C ASN A 340 17.31 0.02 10.93
N ILE A 341 18.22 -0.94 10.73
CA ILE A 341 19.12 -1.42 11.78
C ILE A 341 20.06 -0.30 12.26
N ILE A 342 20.76 0.35 11.32
CA ILE A 342 21.86 1.28 11.61
C ILE A 342 21.38 2.54 12.33
N HIS A 343 20.21 3.07 11.98
CA HIS A 343 19.75 4.34 12.58
C HIS A 343 19.40 4.22 14.07
N THR A 344 19.13 3.02 14.57
CA THR A 344 18.60 2.87 15.94
C THR A 344 19.64 3.20 17.01
N PRO A 345 19.22 3.79 18.16
CA PRO A 345 20.12 4.08 19.27
C PRO A 345 20.89 2.85 19.75
N TYR A 346 20.23 1.69 19.80
CA TYR A 346 20.86 0.42 20.19
C TYR A 346 22.04 0.07 19.28
N THR A 347 21.85 0.10 17.96
CA THR A 347 22.92 -0.23 17.00
C THR A 347 24.03 0.79 17.03
N LEU A 348 23.72 2.09 17.11
CA LEU A 348 24.75 3.13 17.19
C LEU A 348 25.63 2.96 18.44
N GLN A 349 25.02 2.67 19.60
CA GLN A 349 25.76 2.36 20.82
C GLN A 349 26.60 1.08 20.69
N TYR A 350 26.04 0.03 20.06
CA TYR A 350 26.75 -1.21 19.79
C TYR A 350 27.99 -0.97 18.92
N LEU A 351 27.86 -0.19 17.84
CA LEU A 351 28.97 0.14 16.93
C LEU A 351 30.03 1.01 17.59
N GLN A 352 29.64 1.98 18.42
CA GLN A 352 30.60 2.80 19.20
C GLN A 352 31.47 1.93 20.10
N ASN A 353 30.89 0.91 20.74
CA ASN A 353 31.62 -0.04 21.59
C ASN A 353 32.48 -1.03 20.80
N GLN A 354 32.27 -1.16 19.48
CA GLN A 354 32.96 -2.07 18.58
C GLN A 354 33.69 -1.29 17.47
N ALA A 355 34.63 -0.43 17.87
CA ALA A 355 35.31 0.52 16.99
C ALA A 355 35.83 -0.07 15.67
N ARG A 356 36.42 -1.28 15.72
CA ARG A 356 36.93 -1.97 14.52
C ARG A 356 35.81 -2.40 13.57
N PHE A 357 34.70 -2.90 14.12
CA PHE A 357 33.56 -3.31 13.32
C PHE A 357 32.84 -2.09 12.73
N ALA A 358 32.69 -1.01 13.49
CA ALA A 358 32.17 0.26 12.97
C ALA A 358 32.99 0.79 11.79
N TYR A 359 34.32 0.77 11.90
CA TYR A 359 35.22 1.11 10.80
C TYR A 359 34.98 0.22 9.57
N GLN A 360 34.89 -1.10 9.75
CA GLN A 360 34.65 -2.04 8.66
C GLN A 360 33.33 -1.78 7.93
N VAL A 361 32.25 -1.55 8.69
CA VAL A 361 30.93 -1.23 8.14
C VAL A 361 30.99 0.06 7.34
N MET A 362 31.55 1.14 7.92
CA MET A 362 31.68 2.44 7.25
C MET A 362 32.52 2.35 5.98
N GLU A 363 33.66 1.65 6.03
CA GLU A 363 34.55 1.47 4.88
C GLU A 363 33.88 0.66 3.76
N GLN A 364 33.10 -0.37 4.09
CA GLN A 364 32.36 -1.16 3.09
C GLN A 364 31.23 -0.32 2.45
N LEU A 365 30.48 0.44 3.24
CA LEU A 365 29.43 1.32 2.74
C LEU A 365 29.99 2.42 1.82
N LEU A 366 31.13 3.03 2.19
CA LEU A 366 31.81 4.02 1.34
C LEU A 366 32.37 3.42 0.04
N LYS A 367 32.60 2.10 -0.03
CA LYS A 367 33.01 1.46 -1.30
C LYS A 367 31.84 1.40 -2.27
N PHE A 368 30.65 1.10 -1.76
CA PHE A 368 29.44 1.03 -2.59
C PHE A 368 29.07 2.35 -3.27
N THR A 369 29.50 3.51 -2.75
CA THR A 369 29.29 4.79 -3.44
C THR A 369 30.06 4.91 -4.75
N LYS A 370 31.11 4.11 -4.95
CA LYS A 370 31.88 4.04 -6.20
C LYS A 370 31.43 2.89 -7.10
N ASP A 371 30.66 1.94 -6.57
CA ASP A 371 30.17 0.80 -7.32
C ASP A 371 28.88 1.17 -8.07
N GLN A 372 28.67 0.55 -9.24
CA GLN A 372 27.43 0.70 -10.01
C GLN A 372 26.32 -0.16 -9.40
N ILE A 373 25.76 0.30 -8.28
CA ILE A 373 24.61 -0.31 -7.61
C ILE A 373 23.32 0.43 -7.98
N GLN A 374 22.18 -0.22 -7.72
CA GLN A 374 20.87 0.39 -7.94
C GLN A 374 20.67 1.64 -7.07
N VAL A 375 20.03 2.67 -7.62
CA VAL A 375 19.83 3.98 -6.97
C VAL A 375 19.14 3.86 -5.60
N SER A 376 18.09 3.05 -5.48
CA SER A 376 17.41 2.79 -4.21
C SER A 376 18.34 2.23 -3.13
N VAL A 377 19.21 1.29 -3.50
CA VAL A 377 20.22 0.73 -2.60
C VAL A 377 21.24 1.80 -2.21
N LEU A 378 21.67 2.63 -3.16
CA LEU A 378 22.58 3.75 -2.92
C LEU A 378 22.00 4.76 -1.93
N MET A 379 20.71 5.10 -2.06
CA MET A 379 20.03 5.98 -1.10
C MET A 379 20.07 5.41 0.32
N HIS A 380 19.76 4.13 0.51
CA HIS A 380 19.85 3.49 1.83
C HIS A 380 21.28 3.42 2.37
N VAL A 381 22.28 3.20 1.52
CA VAL A 381 23.71 3.25 1.89
C VAL A 381 24.08 4.65 2.38
N LEU A 382 23.66 5.71 1.68
CA LEU A 382 23.91 7.10 2.08
C LEU A 382 23.21 7.44 3.40
N ILE A 383 21.99 6.96 3.62
CA ILE A 383 21.29 7.09 4.91
C ILE A 383 22.09 6.40 6.02
N CYS A 384 22.60 5.18 5.79
CA CYS A 384 23.45 4.53 6.79
C CYS A 384 24.72 5.36 7.10
N LEU A 385 25.36 5.90 6.07
CA LEU A 385 26.56 6.72 6.20
C LEU A 385 26.30 8.02 6.98
N SER A 386 25.12 8.64 6.86
CA SER A 386 24.77 9.86 7.61
C SER A 386 24.59 9.61 9.11
N TYR A 387 24.08 8.44 9.51
CA TYR A 387 24.04 8.05 10.92
C TYR A 387 25.43 7.72 11.48
N LEU A 388 26.35 7.27 10.62
CA LEU A 388 27.74 6.97 10.97
C LEU A 388 28.67 8.19 10.84
N SER A 389 28.19 9.34 10.34
CA SER A 389 28.97 10.57 10.24
C SER A 389 28.85 11.49 11.47
N LYS A 390 28.36 10.95 12.60
CA LYS A 390 28.24 11.67 13.88
C LYS A 390 29.59 11.70 14.61
N GLU A 391 29.79 12.69 15.48
CA GLU A 391 31.05 12.90 16.23
C GLU A 391 31.54 11.66 16.98
N ASN A 392 30.64 10.81 17.45
CA ASN A 392 30.97 9.57 18.14
C ASN A 392 31.77 8.56 17.29
N PHE A 393 31.81 8.76 15.96
CA PHE A 393 32.58 7.94 15.02
C PHE A 393 33.73 8.73 14.35
N ALA A 394 34.11 9.90 14.88
CA ALA A 394 35.10 10.78 14.27
C ALA A 394 36.43 10.08 13.94
N LYS A 395 36.90 9.18 14.81
CA LYS A 395 38.13 8.41 14.57
C LYS A 395 37.99 7.50 13.34
N GLN A 396 36.88 6.79 13.22
CA GLN A 396 36.61 5.92 12.08
C GLN A 396 36.45 6.73 10.80
N MET A 397 35.81 7.90 10.89
CA MET A 397 35.64 8.82 9.76
C MET A 397 36.99 9.32 9.23
N GLU A 398 37.92 9.66 10.13
CA GLU A 398 39.29 10.04 9.76
C GLU A 398 40.02 8.86 9.08
N GLU A 399 39.97 7.67 9.70
CA GLU A 399 40.64 6.47 9.19
C GLU A 399 40.16 6.02 7.80
N CYS A 400 38.87 6.21 7.47
CA CYS A 400 38.32 5.83 6.17
C CYS A 400 38.29 6.98 5.14
N ARG A 401 38.81 8.17 5.51
CA ARG A 401 38.75 9.40 4.72
C ARG A 401 37.31 9.74 4.30
N PHE A 402 36.38 9.68 5.25
CA PHE A 402 34.94 9.80 5.02
C PHE A 402 34.59 11.04 4.19
N VAL A 403 35.04 12.21 4.64
CA VAL A 403 34.70 13.51 4.03
C VAL A 403 35.19 13.56 2.58
N ASP A 404 36.46 13.23 2.35
CA ASP A 404 37.05 13.18 1.01
C ASP A 404 36.23 12.28 0.07
N ARG A 405 35.86 11.08 0.53
CA ARG A 405 35.15 10.10 -0.29
C ARG A 405 33.72 10.51 -0.61
N ILE A 406 33.03 11.17 0.32
CA ILE A 406 31.71 11.74 0.06
C ILE A 406 31.82 12.91 -0.93
N SER A 407 32.81 13.80 -0.77
CA SER A 407 33.04 14.90 -1.72
C SER A 407 33.37 14.38 -3.13
N GLU A 408 34.27 13.40 -3.23
CA GLU A 408 34.60 12.72 -4.49
C GLU A 408 33.35 12.09 -5.12
N PHE A 409 32.51 11.44 -4.31
CA PHE A 409 31.26 10.85 -4.78
C PHE A 409 30.29 11.91 -5.32
N VAL A 410 30.04 13.00 -4.58
CA VAL A 410 29.11 14.06 -5.01
C VAL A 410 29.61 14.73 -6.30
N GLU A 411 30.91 15.02 -6.40
CA GLU A 411 31.50 15.57 -7.61
C GLU A 411 31.31 14.63 -8.80
N TYR A 412 31.70 13.36 -8.65
CA TYR A 412 31.52 12.32 -9.67
C TYR A 412 30.05 12.18 -10.09
N TYR A 413 29.15 12.03 -9.13
CA TYR A 413 27.74 11.76 -9.37
C TYR A 413 27.03 12.96 -10.01
N SER A 414 27.48 14.19 -9.74
CA SER A 414 26.95 15.42 -10.36
C SER A 414 27.20 15.51 -11.87
N VAL A 415 28.29 14.90 -12.35
CA VAL A 415 28.68 14.94 -13.77
C VAL A 415 28.27 13.70 -14.57
N ILE A 416 27.62 12.72 -13.94
CA ILE A 416 27.06 11.56 -14.66
C ILE A 416 25.99 12.06 -15.64
N ASN A 417 26.15 11.67 -16.91
CA ASN A 417 25.13 11.90 -17.93
C ASN A 417 24.02 10.86 -17.77
N THR A 418 22.78 11.32 -17.67
CA THR A 418 21.59 10.47 -17.61
C THR A 418 20.94 10.41 -18.99
N GLU A 419 20.46 9.23 -19.38
CA GLU A 419 19.89 9.02 -20.73
C GLU A 419 18.41 9.39 -20.81
N ASN A 420 17.72 9.53 -19.67
CA ASN A 420 16.29 9.81 -19.60
C ASN A 420 15.91 10.70 -18.39
N GLU A 421 14.71 11.28 -18.45
CA GLU A 421 14.19 12.20 -17.43
C GLU A 421 14.05 11.54 -16.05
N ALA A 422 13.69 10.25 -16.00
CA ALA A 422 13.59 9.50 -14.74
C ALA A 422 14.95 9.38 -14.02
N ALA A 423 16.01 9.06 -14.77
CA ALA A 423 17.36 8.97 -14.23
C ALA A 423 17.89 10.34 -13.78
N GLU A 424 17.45 11.44 -14.40
CA GLU A 424 17.80 12.79 -13.95
C GLU A 424 17.09 13.17 -12.64
N ILE A 425 15.83 12.74 -12.46
CA ILE A 425 15.10 12.88 -11.19
C ILE A 425 15.78 12.07 -10.09
N ASP A 426 16.14 10.83 -10.36
CA ASP A 426 16.87 9.95 -9.43
C ASP A 426 18.22 10.57 -9.04
N LYS A 427 18.95 11.08 -10.04
CA LYS A 427 20.24 11.75 -9.83
C LYS A 427 20.08 12.96 -8.91
N LYS A 428 19.09 13.82 -9.20
CA LYS A 428 18.78 14.99 -8.37
C LYS A 428 18.43 14.58 -6.94
N THR A 429 17.61 13.55 -6.77
CA THR A 429 17.20 13.05 -5.45
C THR A 429 18.40 12.60 -4.61
N VAL A 430 19.35 11.87 -5.20
CA VAL A 430 20.57 11.44 -4.52
C VAL A 430 21.47 12.62 -4.13
N LEU A 431 21.60 13.62 -5.02
CA LEU A 431 22.41 14.83 -4.74
C LEU A 431 21.77 15.70 -3.65
N ASP A 432 20.44 15.91 -3.72
CA ASP A 432 19.69 16.64 -2.69
C ASP A 432 19.82 15.93 -1.33
N LEU A 433 19.70 14.60 -1.31
CA LEU A 433 19.90 13.77 -0.13
C LEU A 433 21.31 13.96 0.47
N CYS A 434 22.35 13.96 -0.37
CA CYS A 434 23.72 14.21 0.09
C CYS A 434 23.90 15.62 0.64
N ALA A 435 23.32 16.61 -0.04
CA ALA A 435 23.42 18.00 0.38
C ALA A 435 22.77 18.22 1.75
N HIS A 436 21.62 17.58 1.99
CA HIS A 436 20.93 17.65 3.28
C HIS A 436 21.66 16.92 4.40
N MET A 437 22.28 15.77 4.12
CA MET A 437 22.88 14.91 5.16
C MET A 437 24.34 15.22 5.49
N PHE A 438 25.11 15.77 4.53
CA PHE A 438 26.57 15.87 4.67
C PHE A 438 27.15 17.28 4.54
N HIS A 439 26.37 18.30 4.17
CA HIS A 439 26.89 19.68 4.22
C HIS A 439 26.92 20.21 5.67
N PRO A 440 28.02 20.88 6.07
CA PRO A 440 28.05 21.60 7.33
C PRO A 440 26.96 22.67 7.32
N LYS A 441 25.99 22.58 8.22
CA LYS A 441 25.08 23.71 8.47
C LYS A 441 25.94 24.88 8.95
N ASP A 442 25.88 26.02 8.28
CA ASP A 442 26.47 27.26 8.79
C ASP A 442 26.01 27.47 10.23
N THR A 443 26.95 27.43 11.17
CA THR A 443 26.77 27.59 12.63
C THR A 443 26.22 28.96 13.06
N SER A 444 25.69 29.78 12.14
CA SER A 444 25.14 31.11 12.41
C SER A 444 23.62 31.15 12.55
N LEU A 445 22.93 30.07 12.17
CA LEU A 445 21.48 29.91 12.38
C LEU A 445 21.27 28.60 13.11
N ASP A 446 21.05 28.71 14.42
CA ASP A 446 20.69 27.61 15.31
C ASP A 446 19.33 27.04 14.92
N ASN A 447 19.34 26.15 13.93
CA ASN A 447 18.25 25.26 13.58
C ASN A 447 18.64 23.83 14.00
N SER A 448 19.12 23.66 15.23
CA SER A 448 19.24 22.35 15.89
C SER A 448 17.92 21.54 15.81
N GLU A 449 16.79 22.22 15.66
CA GLU A 449 15.48 21.60 15.40
C GLU A 449 15.36 20.87 14.04
N THR A 450 16.12 21.18 12.98
CA THR A 450 15.88 20.53 11.66
C THR A 450 16.43 19.11 11.54
N LEU A 451 17.40 18.72 12.37
CA LEU A 451 17.87 17.33 12.43
C LEU A 451 17.05 16.50 13.42
N GLU A 452 16.53 17.12 14.48
CA GLU A 452 15.47 16.56 15.32
C GLU A 452 14.13 16.43 14.58
N LEU A 453 13.86 17.27 13.56
CA LEU A 453 12.66 17.18 12.70
C LEU A 453 12.67 15.99 11.73
N ASN A 454 13.83 15.37 11.47
CA ASN A 454 13.92 14.13 10.69
C ASN A 454 13.97 12.87 11.56
N GLU A 455 14.02 13.02 12.89
CA GLU A 455 13.53 11.98 13.79
C GLU A 455 12.00 12.01 13.71
N LEU A 456 11.41 11.51 12.61
CA LEU A 456 10.02 11.08 12.69
C LEU A 456 9.96 10.15 13.89
N LYS A 457 9.20 10.58 14.92
CA LYS A 457 8.95 9.75 16.10
C LYS A 457 8.55 8.38 15.56
N THR A 458 9.01 7.31 16.20
CA THR A 458 8.70 5.93 15.76
C THR A 458 7.20 5.77 15.46
N GLU A 459 6.33 6.48 16.20
CA GLU A 459 4.88 6.60 15.97
C GLU A 459 4.47 7.23 14.63
N ASP A 460 5.18 8.24 14.13
CA ASP A 460 4.90 8.89 12.84
C ASP A 460 5.41 8.04 11.67
N ARG A 461 6.54 7.33 11.83
CA ARG A 461 7.02 6.31 10.87
C ARG A 461 6.07 5.12 10.79
N ILE A 462 5.52 4.71 11.94
CA ILE A 462 4.48 3.68 12.00
C ILE A 462 3.22 4.18 11.28
N ARG A 463 2.82 5.44 11.46
CA ARG A 463 1.64 6.01 10.77
C ARG A 463 1.84 6.14 9.26
N GLU A 464 3.01 6.58 8.81
CA GLU A 464 3.38 6.63 7.38
C GLU A 464 3.45 5.22 6.78
N TYR A 465 4.04 4.26 7.51
CA TYR A 465 4.04 2.84 7.16
C TYR A 465 2.61 2.28 7.02
N GLU A 466 1.71 2.57 7.97
CA GLU A 466 0.32 2.11 7.87
C GLU A 466 -0.47 2.76 6.73
N ASN A 467 -0.12 4.00 6.34
CA ASN A 467 -0.85 4.78 5.33
C ASN A 467 -0.34 4.56 3.90
N GLU A 468 0.97 4.47 3.68
CA GLU A 468 1.57 4.37 2.34
C GLU A 468 1.79 2.92 1.89
N GLN A 469 2.07 1.99 2.82
CA GLN A 469 2.46 0.63 2.45
C GLN A 469 1.27 -0.32 2.29
N GLY A 470 0.04 0.06 2.64
CA GLY A 470 -1.15 -0.81 2.46
C GLY A 470 -1.32 -1.36 1.04
N GLU A 471 -0.86 -0.60 0.03
CA GLU A 471 -0.83 -1.01 -1.38
C GLU A 471 0.45 -1.83 -1.72
N LEU A 472 1.64 -1.32 -1.38
CA LEU A 472 2.95 -1.96 -1.64
C LEU A 472 3.16 -3.31 -0.91
N ILE A 473 2.63 -3.45 0.31
CA ILE A 473 2.63 -4.68 1.13
C ILE A 473 2.09 -5.86 0.33
N PHE A 474 1.11 -5.60 -0.53
CA PHE A 474 0.45 -6.62 -1.31
C PHE A 474 0.86 -6.68 -2.78
N GLU A 475 1.60 -5.69 -3.26
CA GLU A 475 2.32 -5.77 -4.54
C GLU A 475 3.47 -6.77 -4.47
N CYS A 476 4.10 -6.93 -3.30
CA CYS A 476 5.03 -8.05 -3.02
C CYS A 476 4.42 -9.44 -3.30
N PHE A 477 3.08 -9.55 -3.35
CA PHE A 477 2.39 -10.80 -3.68
C PHE A 477 2.03 -10.93 -5.17
N GLN A 478 2.28 -9.92 -6.01
CA GLN A 478 2.02 -9.97 -7.44
C GLN A 478 3.23 -10.46 -8.26
N ASP A 479 4.45 -10.29 -7.73
CA ASP A 479 5.70 -10.60 -8.44
C ASP A 479 6.12 -12.08 -8.43
N GLU A 480 5.39 -12.97 -7.75
CA GLU A 480 5.56 -14.42 -7.92
C GLU A 480 5.08 -14.94 -9.28
N VAL A 481 4.48 -14.05 -10.07
CA VAL A 481 3.92 -14.37 -11.38
C VAL A 481 4.86 -13.98 -12.52
N SER A 482 6.12 -13.64 -12.20
CA SER A 482 7.19 -13.28 -13.16
C SER A 482 8.23 -14.37 -13.33
#